data_AF-A0A373Q337-F1
#
_entry.id   AF-A0A373Q337-F1
#
_cell.length_a   1.000
_cell.length_b   1.000
_cell.length_c   1.000
_cell.angle_alpha   90.00
_cell.angle_beta   90.00
_cell.angle_gamma   90.00
#
_symmetry.space_group_name_H-M   'P 1'
#
loop_
_entity.id
_entity.type
_entity.pdbx_description
1 polymer ?
#
loop_
_entity_poly.entity_id
_entity_poly.type
_entity_poly.pdbx_seq_one_letter_code
_entity_poly.pdbx_strand_id
1 'polypeptide(L)'
;MSNSLSAVHLELIAEWSDRHLPLPPDKITFGSNKKVWWKGACGHEWETSVKARSNGEKCPICTGARVVTGINDLSALKPELASEWSEKNEIKPTEVSIGSHKKIIWQCKLGHEWTATVKVEQSIKRRLKL
;
A
#
# COMPACT_ATOMS: atom_id res chain seq x y z
N MET A 1 -12.46 10.06 32.07
CA MET A 1 -11.54 9.47 31.07
C MET A 1 -11.71 10.23 29.77
N SER A 2 -10.63 10.69 29.15
CA SER A 2 -10.70 11.38 27.84
C SER A 2 -10.91 10.35 26.73
N ASN A 3 -11.82 10.63 25.80
CA ASN A 3 -12.03 9.84 24.58
C ASN A 3 -11.38 10.51 23.35
N SER A 4 -10.47 11.46 23.56
CA SER A 4 -9.70 12.08 22.49
C SER A 4 -8.81 11.05 21.80
N LEU A 5 -8.55 11.26 20.51
CA LEU A 5 -7.66 10.40 19.73
C LEU A 5 -6.27 10.31 20.38
N SER A 6 -5.73 11.44 20.81
CA SER A 6 -4.43 11.52 21.47
C SER A 6 -4.36 10.80 22.82
N ALA A 7 -5.48 10.66 23.54
CA ALA A 7 -5.49 9.99 24.84
C ALA A 7 -5.57 8.46 24.72
N VAL A 8 -6.14 7.95 23.63
CA VAL A 8 -6.41 6.51 23.45
C VAL A 8 -5.45 5.87 22.45
N HIS A 9 -5.06 6.60 21.40
CA HIS A 9 -4.24 6.10 20.28
C HIS A 9 -3.05 7.02 20.01
N LEU A 10 -2.09 7.02 20.94
CA LEU A 10 -0.87 7.83 20.82
C LEU A 10 -0.07 7.48 19.55
N GLU A 11 -0.12 6.22 19.11
CA GLU A 11 0.54 5.75 17.89
C GLU A 11 0.02 6.44 16.62
N LEU A 12 -1.25 6.86 16.61
CA LEU A 12 -1.88 7.51 15.45
C LEU A 12 -1.51 8.99 15.32
N ILE A 13 -0.95 9.61 16.36
CA ILE A 13 -0.47 11.00 16.31
C ILE A 13 0.71 11.11 15.34
N ALA A 14 1.59 10.11 15.28
CA ALA A 14 2.73 10.10 14.36
C ALA A 14 2.30 10.04 12.88
N GLU A 15 1.08 9.56 12.62
CA GLU A 15 0.48 9.50 11.29
C GLU A 15 -0.42 10.71 11.01
N TRP A 16 -0.54 11.69 11.89
CA TRP A 16 -1.37 12.88 11.64
C TRP A 16 -0.68 13.81 10.64
N SER A 17 -1.42 14.30 9.63
CA SER A 17 -0.88 15.26 8.65
C SER A 17 -1.05 16.72 9.10
N ASP A 18 -0.05 17.54 8.82
CA ASP A 18 -0.08 19.00 9.00
C ASP A 18 -1.10 19.71 8.09
N ARG A 19 -1.64 19.02 7.07
CA ARG A 19 -2.64 19.59 6.15
C ARG A 19 -3.95 20.00 6.84
N HIS A 20 -4.22 19.47 8.04
CA HIS A 20 -5.45 19.75 8.79
C HIS A 20 -5.38 20.90 9.77
N LEU A 21 -4.28 21.65 9.81
CA LEU A 21 -4.19 22.80 10.69
C LEU A 21 -5.34 23.78 10.40
N PRO A 22 -6.13 24.19 11.42
CA PRO A 22 -5.79 24.14 12.85
C PRO A 22 -6.47 23.03 13.68
N LEU A 23 -6.99 21.92 13.11
CA LEU A 23 -7.63 20.83 13.87
C LEU A 23 -6.59 19.89 14.52
N PRO A 24 -6.37 19.96 15.84
CA PRO A 24 -5.40 19.11 16.53
C PRO A 24 -6.02 17.77 16.95
N PRO A 25 -5.23 16.69 17.07
CA PRO A 25 -5.70 15.36 17.47
C PRO A 25 -6.35 15.33 18.87
N ASP A 26 -6.02 16.28 19.74
CA ASP A 26 -6.61 16.42 21.08
C ASP A 26 -8.07 16.93 21.09
N LYS A 27 -8.53 17.52 19.98
CA LYS A 27 -9.89 18.07 19.86
C LYS A 27 -10.83 17.18 19.07
N ILE A 28 -10.40 15.96 18.74
CA ILE A 28 -11.20 14.98 18.02
C ILE A 28 -11.21 13.66 18.77
N THR A 29 -12.35 12.99 18.79
CA THR A 29 -12.49 11.68 19.43
C THR A 29 -12.08 10.56 18.47
N PHE A 30 -11.57 9.45 19.00
CA PHE A 30 -11.16 8.29 18.18
C PHE A 30 -12.34 7.68 17.39
N GLY A 31 -13.58 7.88 17.85
CA GLY A 31 -14.81 7.41 17.18
C GLY A 31 -15.39 8.37 16.13
N SER A 32 -14.70 9.48 15.82
CA SER A 32 -15.22 10.52 14.93
C SER A 32 -15.27 10.07 13.46
N ASN A 33 -16.40 10.33 12.79
CA ASN A 33 -16.54 10.11 11.35
C ASN A 33 -15.90 11.22 10.48
N LYS A 34 -15.32 12.27 11.08
CA LYS A 34 -14.64 13.32 10.32
C LYS A 34 -13.45 12.73 9.56
N LYS A 35 -13.40 13.02 8.27
CA LYS A 35 -12.27 12.68 7.41
C LYS A 35 -11.12 13.65 7.64
N VAL A 36 -9.94 13.07 7.83
CA VAL A 36 -8.67 13.78 7.92
C VAL A 36 -7.61 13.05 7.10
N TRP A 37 -6.53 13.75 6.81
CA TRP A 37 -5.34 13.38 6.09
C TRP A 37 -4.38 12.78 7.10
N TRP A 38 -3.90 11.60 6.76
CA TRP A 38 -2.92 10.84 7.50
C TRP A 38 -1.66 10.72 6.65
N LYS A 39 -0.50 10.64 7.28
CA LYS A 39 0.81 10.54 6.64
C LYS A 39 1.39 9.14 6.86
N GLY A 40 1.70 8.47 5.75
CA GLY A 40 2.05 7.06 5.78
C GLY A 40 3.53 6.88 6.03
N ALA A 41 3.93 5.66 6.41
CA ALA A 41 5.35 5.31 6.45
C ALA A 41 6.05 5.49 5.08
N CYS A 42 5.29 5.36 3.98
CA CYS A 42 5.74 5.70 2.63
C CYS A 42 5.84 7.21 2.33
N GLY A 43 5.65 8.07 3.33
CA GLY A 43 5.67 9.54 3.21
C GLY A 43 4.43 10.15 2.56
N HIS A 44 3.57 9.35 1.95
CA HIS A 44 2.38 9.83 1.24
C HIS A 44 1.20 10.07 2.17
N GLU A 45 0.41 11.06 1.80
CA GLU A 45 -0.79 11.42 2.54
C GLU A 45 -2.02 10.71 1.96
N TRP A 46 -2.93 10.29 2.83
CA TRP A 46 -4.22 9.74 2.43
C TRP A 46 -5.33 10.21 3.35
N GLU A 47 -6.54 10.37 2.80
CA GLU A 47 -7.70 10.82 3.56
C GLU A 47 -8.55 9.64 4.02
N THR A 48 -8.87 9.59 5.32
CA THR A 48 -9.90 8.71 5.87
C THR A 48 -10.47 9.24 7.18
N SER A 49 -11.60 8.68 7.64
CA SER A 49 -12.19 9.05 8.92
C SER A 49 -11.31 8.62 10.11
N VAL A 50 -11.37 9.40 11.20
CA VAL A 50 -10.68 9.03 12.45
C VAL A 50 -11.13 7.67 12.96
N LYS A 51 -12.45 7.41 12.95
CA LYS A 51 -13.01 6.12 13.31
C LYS A 51 -12.43 4.96 12.49
N ALA A 52 -12.33 5.10 11.17
CA ALA A 52 -11.76 4.06 10.31
C ALA A 52 -10.28 3.83 10.62
N ARG A 53 -9.49 4.89 10.77
CA ARG A 53 -8.08 4.77 11.15
C ARG A 53 -7.92 4.10 12.52
N SER A 54 -8.68 4.54 13.53
CA SER A 54 -8.68 3.97 14.88
C SER A 54 -9.09 2.49 14.90
N ASN A 55 -9.96 2.07 13.98
CA ASN A 55 -10.33 0.66 13.79
C ASN A 55 -9.30 -0.15 12.96
N GLY A 56 -8.15 0.43 12.63
CA GLY A 56 -7.04 -0.26 11.99
C GLY A 56 -6.98 -0.15 10.47
N GLU A 57 -7.75 0.73 9.83
CA GLU A 57 -7.53 1.06 8.42
C GLU A 57 -6.12 1.62 8.23
N LYS A 58 -5.41 1.15 7.20
CA LYS A 58 -4.01 1.48 6.95
C LYS A 58 -3.87 2.32 5.68
N CYS A 59 -2.71 2.97 5.54
CA CYS A 59 -2.34 3.66 4.31
C CYS A 59 -2.53 2.76 3.07
N PRO A 60 -3.35 3.15 2.08
CA PRO A 60 -3.65 2.31 0.92
C PRO A 60 -2.44 2.06 0.03
N ILE A 61 -1.43 2.95 0.08
CA ILE A 61 -0.17 2.78 -0.64
C ILE A 61 0.69 1.74 0.09
N CYS A 62 0.84 1.86 1.42
CA CYS A 62 1.62 0.90 2.20
C CYS A 62 1.05 -0.53 2.15
N THR A 63 -0.26 -0.68 2.03
CA THR A 63 -0.92 -1.99 1.89
C THR A 63 -0.95 -2.51 0.45
N GLY A 64 -0.55 -1.70 -0.54
CA GLY A 64 -0.60 -2.06 -1.95
C GLY A 64 -2.01 -2.06 -2.56
N ALA A 65 -2.99 -1.47 -1.87
CA ALA A 65 -4.35 -1.25 -2.37
C ALA A 65 -4.41 -0.12 -3.42
N ARG A 66 -3.51 0.86 -3.32
CA ARG A 66 -3.23 1.87 -4.34
C ARG A 66 -1.77 1.76 -4.77
N VAL A 67 -1.53 1.65 -6.07
CA VAL A 67 -0.18 1.60 -6.63
C VAL A 67 0.29 3.01 -6.98
N VAL A 68 1.53 3.32 -6.61
CA VAL A 68 2.25 4.53 -6.97
C VAL A 68 3.59 4.11 -7.56
N THR A 69 3.81 4.50 -8.81
CA THR A 69 5.02 4.19 -9.56
C THR A 69 6.26 4.74 -8.86
N GLY A 70 7.32 3.92 -8.78
CA GLY A 70 8.57 4.21 -8.09
C GLY A 70 8.54 3.95 -6.59
N ILE A 71 7.40 3.53 -6.01
CA ILE A 71 7.24 3.41 -4.55
C ILE A 71 6.86 1.99 -4.14
N ASN A 72 5.71 1.52 -4.60
CA ASN A 72 5.14 0.24 -4.19
C ASN A 72 4.68 -0.63 -5.36
N ASP A 73 5.04 -0.24 -6.58
CA ASP A 73 4.82 -1.06 -7.76
C ASP A 73 5.79 -2.25 -7.83
N LEU A 74 5.46 -3.22 -8.67
CA LEU A 74 6.25 -4.45 -8.83
C LEU A 74 7.67 -4.14 -9.32
N SER A 75 7.84 -3.18 -10.22
CA SER A 75 9.16 -2.86 -10.77
C SER A 75 10.07 -2.25 -9.70
N ALA A 76 9.53 -1.38 -8.85
CA ALA A 76 10.29 -0.76 -7.76
C ALA A 76 10.66 -1.76 -6.66
N LEU A 77 9.72 -2.64 -6.27
CA LEU A 77 9.92 -3.55 -5.13
C LEU A 77 10.55 -4.90 -5.50
N LYS A 78 10.37 -5.35 -6.75
CA LYS A 78 10.77 -6.66 -7.25
C LYS A 78 11.26 -6.62 -8.71
N PRO A 79 12.42 -5.98 -8.96
CA PRO A 79 13.02 -5.93 -10.30
C PRO A 79 13.23 -7.31 -10.92
N GLU A 80 13.51 -8.34 -10.11
CA GLU A 80 13.69 -9.71 -10.57
C GLU A 80 12.42 -10.27 -11.22
N LEU A 81 11.25 -10.00 -10.64
CA LEU A 81 9.95 -10.40 -11.21
C LEU A 81 9.59 -9.54 -12.42
N ALA A 82 9.84 -8.23 -12.34
CA ALA A 82 9.59 -7.35 -13.48
C ALA A 82 10.40 -7.74 -14.71
N SER A 83 11.58 -8.37 -14.54
CA SER A 83 12.39 -8.89 -15.65
C SER A 83 11.79 -10.10 -16.37
N GLU A 84 10.84 -10.80 -15.73
CA GLU A 84 10.10 -11.93 -16.31
C GLU A 84 8.72 -11.51 -16.83
N TRP A 85 8.46 -10.21 -16.92
CA TRP A 85 7.20 -9.68 -17.44
C TRP A 85 7.15 -9.83 -18.96
N SER A 86 6.14 -10.53 -19.49
CA SER A 86 5.97 -10.64 -20.95
C SER A 86 5.51 -9.31 -21.55
N GLU A 87 6.05 -8.96 -22.71
CA GLU A 87 5.62 -7.80 -23.52
C GLU A 87 4.18 -7.94 -24.05
N LYS A 88 3.60 -9.15 -23.99
CA LYS A 88 2.21 -9.41 -24.39
C LYS A 88 1.17 -8.88 -23.42
N ASN A 89 1.57 -8.43 -22.23
CA ASN A 89 0.65 -7.85 -21.27
C ASN A 89 0.30 -6.40 -21.65
N GLU A 90 -0.98 -6.05 -21.56
CA GLU A 90 -1.45 -4.67 -21.75
C GLU A 90 -1.09 -3.75 -20.57
N ILE A 91 -0.86 -4.34 -19.39
CA ILE A 91 -0.50 -3.62 -18.16
C ILE A 91 0.99 -3.73 -17.88
N LYS A 92 1.57 -2.64 -17.36
CA LYS A 92 2.99 -2.56 -17.01
C LYS A 92 3.23 -3.06 -15.58
N PRO A 93 4.45 -3.57 -15.29
CA PRO A 93 4.82 -3.92 -13.92
C PRO A 93 4.76 -2.72 -12.96
N THR A 94 4.88 -1.50 -13.47
CA THR A 94 4.77 -0.25 -12.70
C THR A 94 3.34 0.11 -12.26
N GLU A 95 2.34 -0.65 -12.71
CA GLU A 95 0.91 -0.39 -12.46
C GLU A 95 0.28 -1.42 -11.50
N VAL A 96 1.08 -2.38 -11.01
CA VAL A 96 0.61 -3.43 -10.12
C VAL A 96 1.43 -3.49 -8.85
N SER A 97 0.79 -3.79 -7.72
CA SER A 97 1.49 -4.09 -6.48
C SER A 97 1.94 -5.55 -6.45
N ILE A 98 2.94 -5.84 -5.62
CA ILE A 98 3.46 -7.19 -5.39
C ILE A 98 2.42 -8.20 -4.88
N GLY A 99 1.35 -7.71 -4.23
CA GLY A 99 0.25 -8.53 -3.71
C GLY A 99 -0.92 -8.69 -4.70
N SER A 100 -0.77 -8.20 -5.94
CA SER A 100 -1.86 -8.15 -6.91
C SER A 100 -2.35 -9.54 -7.30
N HIS A 101 -3.68 -9.66 -7.42
CA HIS A 101 -4.37 -10.84 -7.92
C HIS A 101 -4.56 -10.83 -9.44
N LYS A 102 -4.05 -9.81 -10.15
CA LYS A 102 -4.10 -9.77 -11.62
C LYS A 102 -3.30 -10.93 -12.21
N LYS A 103 -3.88 -11.60 -13.20
CA LYS A 103 -3.24 -12.65 -13.99
C LYS A 103 -2.36 -12.00 -15.05
N ILE A 104 -1.10 -12.42 -15.09
CA ILE A 104 -0.05 -11.87 -15.95
C ILE A 104 0.55 -13.01 -16.75
N ILE A 105 0.94 -12.72 -17.99
CA ILE A 105 1.77 -13.58 -18.80
C ILE A 105 3.23 -13.33 -18.38
N TRP A 106 3.88 -14.34 -17.83
CA TRP A 106 5.29 -14.33 -17.47
C TRP A 106 6.09 -14.97 -18.58
N GLN A 107 7.32 -14.54 -18.78
CA GLN A 107 8.25 -15.10 -19.73
C GLN A 107 9.63 -15.22 -19.08
N CYS A 108 10.18 -16.43 -19.02
CA CYS A 108 11.54 -16.63 -18.50
C CYS A 108 12.59 -16.30 -19.57
N LYS A 109 13.85 -16.23 -19.16
CA LYS A 109 15.00 -15.99 -20.06
C LYS A 109 15.13 -16.99 -21.20
N LEU A 110 14.59 -18.20 -21.06
CA LEU A 110 14.59 -19.23 -22.11
C LEU A 110 13.38 -19.09 -23.07
N GLY A 111 12.52 -18.10 -22.87
CA GLY A 111 11.36 -17.83 -23.71
C GLY A 111 10.09 -18.61 -23.35
N HIS A 112 10.12 -19.47 -22.33
CA HIS A 112 8.91 -20.16 -21.87
C HIS A 112 7.92 -19.17 -21.27
N GLU A 113 6.65 -19.32 -21.60
CA GLU A 113 5.57 -18.46 -21.10
C GLU A 113 4.60 -19.23 -20.21
N TRP A 114 4.15 -18.59 -19.13
CA TRP A 114 3.12 -19.13 -18.25
C TRP A 114 2.22 -18.01 -17.73
N THR A 115 1.00 -18.36 -17.34
CA THR A 115 0.07 -17.41 -16.74
C THR A 115 -0.05 -17.67 -15.25
N ALA A 116 0.25 -16.66 -14.43
CA ALA A 116 0.09 -16.71 -12.99
C ALA A 116 -0.28 -15.32 -12.45
N THR A 117 -0.83 -15.28 -11.23
CA THR A 117 -1.04 -13.99 -10.56
C THR A 117 0.27 -13.47 -9.98
N VAL A 118 0.42 -12.14 -9.88
CA VAL A 118 1.60 -11.50 -9.27
C VAL A 118 1.87 -12.04 -7.87
N LYS A 119 0.84 -12.15 -7.04
CA LYS A 119 0.95 -12.69 -5.68
C LYS A 119 1.49 -14.12 -5.65
N VAL A 120 1.04 -14.98 -6.58
CA VAL A 120 1.48 -16.38 -6.66
C VAL A 120 2.93 -16.44 -7.11
N GLU A 121 3.28 -15.72 -8.18
CA GLU A 121 4.65 -15.71 -8.70
C GLU A 121 5.64 -15.20 -7.65
N GLN A 122 5.31 -14.11 -6.96
CA GLN A 122 6.10 -13.63 -5.83
C GLN A 122 6.27 -14.68 -4.74
N SER A 123 5.22 -15.43 -4.42
CA SER A 123 5.28 -16.47 -3.39
C SER A 123 6.21 -17.62 -3.80
N ILE A 124 6.25 -17.96 -5.08
CA ILE A 124 7.15 -18.98 -5.64
C ILE A 124 8.60 -18.52 -5.52
N LYS A 125 8.94 -17.31 -6.00
CA LYS A 125 10.33 -16.79 -5.92
C LYS A 125 10.84 -16.70 -4.49
N ARG A 126 10.01 -16.20 -3.57
CA ARG A 126 10.35 -16.14 -2.12
C ARG A 126 10.72 -17.50 -1.54
N ARG A 127 10.03 -18.57 -1.94
CA ARG A 127 10.32 -19.94 -1.47
C ARG A 127 11.62 -20.50 -2.07
N LEU A 128 11.92 -20.11 -3.31
CA LEU A 128 13.12 -20.53 -4.00
C LEU A 128 14.38 -19.77 -3.56
N LYS A 129 14.27 -18.77 -2.67
CA LYS A 129 15.35 -17.83 -2.30
C LYS A 129 16.00 -17.15 -3.51
N LEU A 130 15.20 -16.96 -4.57
CA LEU A 130 15.57 -16.23 -5.77
C LEU A 130 15.09 -14.78 -5.66
#